data_AF-A0A2I0AVK9-F1
#
_entry.id   AF-A0A2I0AVK9-F1
#
_cell.length_a   1.000
_cell.length_b   1.000
_cell.length_c   1.000
_cell.angle_alpha   90.00
_cell.angle_beta   90.00
_cell.angle_gamma   90.00
#
_symmetry.space_group_name_H-M   'P 1'
#
loop_
_entity.id
_entity.type
_entity.pdbx_description
1 polymer ?
#
loop_
_entity_poly.entity_id
_entity_poly.type
_entity_poly.pdbx_seq_one_letter_code
_entity_poly.pdbx_strand_id
1 'polypeptide(L)'
;MADHGATSQYVKLKKIQDAPAEDIQPGELNQPVSVPQLEVHRCQECGQPLPESYEPPADEAWTTGIFGCAEDTESCWKGLLCPCVLFGENVENIKEDVPHTTACACHAIFVEGGIALGAAMPMFYGIDPQTSCLIIEGLLFTWWMCAVYSGVFRQTLQRKYHLKNTPCDPCMVHCCMHWCALCQEHREMKGHLSDNIEISAIVNPPAMQEMSMNDARDATSSENSAQTHQQG
;
A
#
# COMPACT_ATOMS: atom_id res chain seq x y z
N MET A 1 -12.44 38.51 -7.65
CA MET A 1 -11.63 37.64 -6.77
C MET A 1 -12.61 36.95 -5.84
N ALA A 2 -12.77 35.63 -5.98
CA ALA A 2 -13.75 34.86 -5.22
C ALA A 2 -13.15 34.44 -3.87
N ASP A 3 -13.94 34.64 -2.83
CA ASP A 3 -13.72 34.36 -1.42
C ASP A 3 -14.23 32.95 -1.10
N HIS A 4 -13.44 32.15 -0.37
CA HIS A 4 -13.91 30.92 0.25
C HIS A 4 -13.31 30.81 1.66
N GLY A 5 -13.95 31.48 2.61
CA GLY A 5 -13.75 31.29 4.04
C GLY A 5 -14.22 29.90 4.50
N ALA A 6 -13.33 29.14 5.12
CA ALA A 6 -13.64 27.88 5.79
C ALA A 6 -14.57 28.15 6.99
N THR A 7 -15.74 27.50 7.00
CA THR A 7 -16.76 27.65 8.03
C THR A 7 -16.38 26.77 9.23
N SER A 8 -15.99 27.38 10.35
CA SER A 8 -15.79 26.62 11.60
C SER A 8 -17.15 26.27 12.21
N GLN A 9 -17.40 24.97 12.39
CA GLN A 9 -18.63 24.48 13.01
C GLN A 9 -18.42 24.41 14.53
N TYR A 10 -18.96 25.39 15.25
CA TYR A 10 -18.92 25.39 16.71
C TYR A 10 -19.93 24.36 17.27
N VAL A 11 -19.42 23.38 18.03
CA VAL A 11 -20.25 22.45 18.79
C VAL A 11 -20.77 23.16 20.04
N LYS A 12 -22.10 23.23 20.17
CA LYS A 12 -22.76 23.87 21.31
C LYS A 12 -22.69 22.94 22.53
N LEU A 13 -21.83 23.26 23.49
CA LEU A 13 -21.73 22.54 24.76
C LEU A 13 -23.06 22.68 25.52
N LYS A 14 -23.72 21.56 25.81
CA LYS A 14 -24.87 21.54 26.72
C LYS A 14 -24.34 21.77 28.14
N LYS A 15 -24.96 22.72 28.85
CA LYS A 15 -24.70 22.97 30.27
C LYS A 15 -24.93 21.67 31.03
N ILE A 16 -23.87 21.08 31.58
CA ILE A 16 -23.98 19.98 32.53
C ILE A 16 -24.66 20.59 33.76
N GLN A 17 -25.95 20.31 33.88
CA GLN A 17 -26.70 20.53 35.10
C GLN A 17 -26.24 19.42 36.06
N ASP A 18 -25.92 19.80 37.29
CA ASP A 18 -25.63 18.91 38.44
C ASP A 18 -24.17 18.46 38.61
N ALA A 19 -23.30 19.41 38.94
CA ALA A 19 -22.13 19.17 39.78
C ALA A 19 -22.20 20.12 40.99
N PRO A 20 -21.88 19.68 42.23
CA PRO A 20 -21.81 20.57 43.38
C PRO A 20 -20.81 21.70 43.07
N ALA A 21 -21.16 22.93 43.44
CA ALA A 21 -20.26 24.07 43.30
C ALA A 21 -19.04 23.86 44.22
N GLU A 22 -17.96 23.30 43.67
CA GLU A 22 -16.64 23.44 44.29
C GLU A 22 -16.15 24.87 44.03
N ASP A 23 -15.73 25.54 45.10
CA ASP A 23 -15.17 26.89 45.08
C ASP A 23 -13.91 26.92 44.20
N ILE A 24 -14.02 27.49 43.00
CA ILE A 24 -12.87 27.71 42.12
C ILE A 24 -12.04 28.85 42.68
N GLN A 25 -10.82 28.56 43.15
CA GLN A 25 -9.90 29.61 43.61
C GLN A 25 -9.34 30.42 42.42
N PRO A 26 -9.14 31.75 42.56
CA PRO A 26 -8.60 32.59 41.49
C PRO A 26 -7.17 32.19 41.14
N GLY A 27 -6.98 31.42 40.07
CA GLY A 27 -5.66 30.99 39.60
C GLY A 27 -5.65 29.67 38.84
N GLU A 28 -6.64 28.80 39.07
CA GLU A 28 -6.67 27.46 38.44
C GLU A 28 -7.05 27.48 36.95
N LEU A 29 -7.72 28.54 36.48
CA LEU A 29 -8.16 28.66 35.08
C LEU A 29 -7.01 28.86 34.07
N ASN A 30 -5.80 29.20 34.54
CA ASN A 30 -4.60 29.33 33.71
C ASN A 30 -3.71 28.08 33.75
N GLN A 31 -4.17 26.96 34.31
CA GLN A 31 -3.44 25.71 34.19
C GLN A 31 -3.54 25.19 32.75
N PRO A 32 -2.41 24.77 32.14
CA PRO A 32 -2.45 24.15 30.83
C PRO A 32 -3.29 22.88 30.90
N VAL A 33 -4.35 22.82 30.11
CA VAL A 33 -5.19 21.63 29.96
C VAL A 33 -4.31 20.50 29.45
N SER A 34 -4.18 19.43 30.22
CA SER A 34 -3.55 18.19 29.76
C SER A 34 -4.45 17.55 28.72
N VAL A 35 -4.19 17.84 27.45
CA VAL A 35 -4.85 17.17 26.33
C VAL A 35 -4.22 15.77 26.26
N PRO A 36 -5.00 14.68 26.38
CA PRO A 36 -4.47 13.35 26.09
C PRO A 36 -3.89 13.42 24.68
N GLN A 37 -2.59 13.14 24.57
CA GLN A 37 -1.92 13.08 23.28
C GLN A 37 -2.52 11.88 22.54
N LEU A 38 -3.62 12.11 21.81
CA LEU A 38 -4.16 11.14 20.88
C LEU A 38 -3.00 10.81 19.93
N GLU A 39 -2.73 9.53 19.77
CA GLU A 39 -1.77 9.05 18.78
C GLU A 39 -2.40 9.28 17.40
N VAL A 40 -2.33 10.52 16.92
CA VAL A 40 -2.95 10.93 15.66
C VAL A 40 -2.18 10.24 14.54
N HIS A 41 -2.84 9.30 13.87
CA HIS A 41 -2.30 8.66 12.69
C HIS A 41 -2.03 9.73 11.63
N ARG A 42 -0.81 9.76 11.09
CA ARG A 42 -0.39 10.77 10.11
C ARG A 42 -0.10 10.08 8.79
N CYS A 43 -0.45 10.74 7.69
CA CYS A 43 -0.04 10.31 6.37
C CYS A 43 1.50 10.31 6.30
N GLN A 44 2.10 9.21 5.82
CA GLN A 44 3.55 9.10 5.71
C GLN A 44 4.14 10.00 4.61
N GLU A 45 3.36 10.37 3.59
CA GLU A 45 3.84 11.22 2.49
C GLU A 45 3.71 12.72 2.79
N CYS A 46 2.54 13.16 3.26
CA CYS A 46 2.26 14.58 3.48
C CYS A 46 2.24 15.02 4.94
N GLY A 47 2.35 14.08 5.89
CA GLY A 47 2.37 14.37 7.34
C GLY A 47 1.04 14.86 7.94
N GLN A 48 -0.02 14.92 7.13
CA GLN A 48 -1.33 15.40 7.56
C GLN A 48 -1.98 14.42 8.55
N PRO A 49 -2.68 14.92 9.58
CA PRO A 49 -3.45 14.08 10.48
C PRO A 49 -4.58 13.40 9.70
N LEU A 50 -4.63 12.08 9.76
CA LEU A 50 -5.66 11.27 9.14
C LEU A 50 -6.87 11.20 10.08
N PRO A 51 -8.11 11.23 9.54
CA PRO A 51 -9.31 10.94 10.32
C PRO A 51 -9.20 9.59 11.03
N GLU A 52 -9.83 9.44 12.20
CA GLU A 52 -9.91 8.14 12.91
C GLU A 52 -10.66 7.07 12.09
N SER A 53 -11.53 7.51 11.16
CA SER A 53 -12.22 6.66 10.19
C SER A 53 -11.45 6.43 8.89
N TYR A 54 -10.21 6.92 8.78
CA TYR A 54 -9.39 6.68 7.61
C TYR A 54 -8.84 5.27 7.65
N GLU A 55 -9.42 4.39 6.85
CA GLU A 55 -8.73 3.20 6.41
C GLU A 55 -7.94 3.56 5.14
N PRO A 56 -6.65 3.22 5.06
CA PRO A 56 -5.95 3.30 3.78
C PRO A 56 -6.76 2.48 2.77
N PRO A 57 -6.90 2.94 1.51
CA PRO A 57 -7.57 2.16 0.47
C PRO A 57 -6.86 0.82 0.35
N ALA A 58 -7.45 -0.17 1.00
CA ALA A 58 -7.07 -1.57 1.07
C ALA A 58 -8.33 -2.37 0.70
N ASP A 59 -9.07 -1.83 -0.26
CA ASP A 59 -10.42 -2.25 -0.65
C ASP A 59 -10.38 -3.49 -1.55
N GLU A 60 -9.25 -3.73 -2.21
CA GLU A 60 -9.09 -4.85 -3.12
C GLU A 60 -8.69 -6.12 -2.36
N ALA A 61 -9.49 -7.18 -2.53
CA ALA A 61 -9.13 -8.49 -2.02
C ALA A 61 -7.96 -9.06 -2.84
N TRP A 62 -7.11 -9.86 -2.19
CA TRP A 62 -6.11 -10.67 -2.92
C TRP A 62 -6.80 -11.48 -4.01
N THR A 63 -6.31 -11.34 -5.24
CA THR A 63 -6.80 -12.16 -6.36
C THR A 63 -6.22 -13.57 -6.30
N THR A 64 -5.07 -13.71 -5.65
CA THR A 64 -4.34 -14.98 -5.51
C THR A 64 -4.46 -15.58 -4.11
N GLY A 65 -4.68 -16.89 -4.02
CA GLY A 65 -4.72 -17.62 -2.75
C GLY A 65 -3.32 -17.96 -2.21
N ILE A 66 -3.15 -17.93 -0.88
CA ILE A 66 -1.88 -18.30 -0.23
C ILE A 66 -1.48 -19.76 -0.53
N PHE A 67 -2.45 -20.68 -0.58
CA PHE A 67 -2.20 -22.09 -0.95
C PHE A 67 -2.26 -22.35 -2.46
N GLY A 68 -2.48 -21.32 -3.27
CA GLY A 68 -2.61 -21.43 -4.73
C GLY A 68 -1.28 -21.55 -5.47
N CYS A 69 -0.21 -22.02 -4.83
CA CYS A 69 1.12 -22.03 -5.44
C CYS A 69 1.16 -22.79 -6.79
N ALA A 70 0.37 -23.84 -6.93
CA ALA A 70 0.30 -24.65 -8.15
C ALA A 70 -0.53 -24.03 -9.29
N GLU A 71 -1.18 -22.88 -9.05
CA GLU A 71 -1.94 -22.16 -10.08
C GLU A 71 -1.03 -21.57 -11.17
N ASP A 72 0.21 -21.22 -10.81
CA ASP A 72 1.28 -20.88 -11.77
C ASP A 72 2.44 -21.87 -11.61
N THR A 73 2.52 -22.83 -12.54
CA THR A 73 3.53 -23.89 -12.51
C THR A 73 4.95 -23.32 -12.61
N GLU A 74 5.17 -22.25 -13.38
CA GLU A 74 6.50 -21.66 -13.55
C GLU A 74 6.95 -21.00 -12.24
N SER A 75 6.10 -20.17 -11.64
CA SER A 75 6.39 -19.56 -10.34
C SER A 75 6.52 -20.60 -9.24
N CYS A 76 5.74 -21.69 -9.28
CA CYS A 76 5.83 -22.79 -8.33
C CYS A 76 7.19 -23.48 -8.38
N TRP A 77 7.68 -23.83 -9.58
CA TRP A 77 8.99 -24.48 -9.76
C TRP A 77 10.15 -23.52 -9.49
N LYS A 78 10.03 -22.25 -9.89
CA LYS A 78 11.04 -21.22 -9.60
C LYS A 78 11.14 -20.97 -8.10
N GLY A 79 10.00 -20.89 -7.42
CA GLY A 79 9.94 -21.00 -5.96
C GLY A 79 10.71 -22.24 -5.51
N LEU A 80 10.34 -23.43 -6.02
CA LEU A 80 10.88 -24.75 -5.61
C LEU A 80 12.37 -24.89 -5.59
N LEU A 81 12.99 -24.43 -6.66
CA LEU A 81 14.40 -24.67 -6.89
C LEU A 81 15.23 -23.45 -6.49
N CYS A 82 14.66 -22.25 -6.56
CA CYS A 82 15.38 -20.97 -6.41
C CYS A 82 14.48 -19.89 -5.77
N PRO A 83 14.06 -20.05 -4.50
CA PRO A 83 13.21 -19.06 -3.83
C PRO A 83 13.85 -17.68 -3.73
N CYS A 84 15.17 -17.61 -3.58
CA CYS A 84 15.92 -16.36 -3.54
C CYS A 84 15.85 -15.57 -4.86
N VAL A 85 15.79 -16.26 -6.00
CA VAL A 85 15.64 -15.62 -7.32
C VAL A 85 14.23 -15.07 -7.47
N LEU A 86 13.22 -15.86 -7.07
CA LEU A 86 11.82 -15.41 -7.07
C LEU A 86 11.64 -14.19 -6.17
N PHE A 87 12.23 -14.20 -4.97
CA PHE A 87 12.23 -13.05 -4.08
C PHE A 87 12.95 -11.83 -4.67
N GLY A 88 14.09 -12.04 -5.34
CA GLY A 88 14.81 -10.97 -6.03
C GLY A 88 13.96 -10.30 -7.11
N GLU A 89 13.25 -11.09 -7.92
CA GLU A 89 12.34 -10.60 -8.97
C GLU A 89 11.17 -9.82 -8.36
N ASN A 90 10.60 -10.36 -7.28
CA ASN A 90 9.57 -9.70 -6.51
C ASN A 90 10.03 -8.31 -6.02
N VAL A 91 11.23 -8.23 -5.43
CA VAL A 91 11.75 -6.96 -4.92
C VAL A 91 11.98 -5.95 -6.04
N GLU A 92 12.58 -6.36 -7.14
CA GLU A 92 12.82 -5.49 -8.29
C GLU A 92 11.53 -4.94 -8.90
N ASN A 93 10.47 -5.75 -8.98
CA ASN A 93 9.16 -5.33 -9.51
C ASN A 93 8.45 -4.29 -8.63
N ILE A 94 8.72 -4.28 -7.32
CA ILE A 94 8.11 -3.31 -6.39
C ILE A 94 9.00 -2.08 -6.22
N LYS A 95 10.30 -2.31 -6.01
CA LYS A 95 11.30 -1.32 -5.62
C LYS A 95 12.32 -1.15 -6.75
N GLU A 96 12.13 -0.10 -7.54
CA GLU A 96 13.00 0.25 -8.67
C GLU A 96 14.44 0.61 -8.23
N ASP A 97 14.63 1.00 -6.96
CA ASP A 97 15.91 1.38 -6.39
C ASP A 97 16.75 0.20 -5.88
N VAL A 98 16.15 -0.99 -5.76
CA VAL A 98 16.82 -2.18 -5.23
C VAL A 98 17.08 -3.18 -6.37
N PRO A 99 18.34 -3.42 -6.74
CA PRO A 99 18.65 -4.37 -7.80
C PRO A 99 18.35 -5.81 -7.36
N HIS A 100 17.81 -6.61 -8.29
CA HIS A 100 17.49 -8.03 -8.12
C HIS A 100 18.59 -8.81 -7.41
N THR A 101 19.83 -8.67 -7.87
CA THR A 101 20.96 -9.44 -7.38
C THR A 101 21.24 -9.22 -5.90
N THR A 102 21.02 -8.00 -5.40
CA THR A 102 21.24 -7.65 -4.00
C THR A 102 20.15 -8.25 -3.12
N ALA A 103 18.89 -8.14 -3.54
CA ALA A 103 17.77 -8.75 -2.83
C ALA A 103 17.87 -10.29 -2.82
N CYS A 104 18.20 -10.88 -3.97
CA CYS A 104 18.44 -12.32 -4.12
C CYS A 104 19.59 -12.80 -3.23
N ALA A 105 20.75 -12.13 -3.25
CA ALA A 105 21.91 -12.52 -2.44
C ALA A 105 21.60 -12.42 -0.94
N CYS A 106 20.93 -11.35 -0.51
CA CYS A 106 20.50 -11.18 0.87
C CYS A 106 19.59 -12.35 1.32
N HIS A 107 18.57 -12.68 0.52
CA HIS A 107 17.65 -13.77 0.81
C HIS A 107 18.34 -15.14 0.84
N ALA A 108 19.22 -15.40 -0.14
CA ALA A 108 19.98 -16.63 -0.22
C ALA A 108 20.89 -16.84 0.99
N ILE A 109 21.53 -15.77 1.50
CA ILE A 109 22.43 -15.86 2.65
C ILE A 109 21.64 -16.02 3.96
N PHE A 110 20.65 -15.16 4.20
CA PHE A 110 20.02 -15.07 5.52
C PHE A 110 18.85 -16.04 5.71
N VAL A 111 18.12 -16.39 4.65
CA VAL A 111 17.02 -17.37 4.72
C VAL A 111 17.54 -18.76 4.39
N GLU A 112 17.90 -18.98 3.13
CA GLU A 112 18.29 -20.32 2.65
C GLU A 112 19.56 -20.82 3.32
N GLY A 113 20.58 -19.96 3.43
CA GLY A 113 21.80 -20.24 4.17
C GLY A 113 21.55 -20.50 5.66
N GLY A 114 20.61 -19.77 6.28
CA GLY A 114 20.18 -19.98 7.66
C GLY A 114 19.52 -21.34 7.89
N ILE A 115 18.59 -21.73 7.01
CA ILE A 115 17.94 -23.06 7.06
C ILE A 115 18.96 -24.16 6.86
N ALA A 116 19.82 -24.05 5.83
CA ALA A 116 20.83 -25.05 5.52
C ALA A 116 21.81 -25.23 6.69
N LEU A 117 22.24 -24.12 7.29
CA LEU A 117 23.11 -24.14 8.46
C LEU A 117 22.41 -24.77 9.68
N GLY A 118 21.15 -24.40 9.94
CA GLY A 118 20.34 -24.98 11.01
C GLY A 118 20.06 -26.48 10.84
N ALA A 119 19.77 -26.92 9.62
CA ALA A 119 19.58 -28.34 9.29
C ALA A 119 20.88 -29.15 9.36
N ALA A 120 22.04 -28.49 9.15
CA ALA A 120 23.34 -29.10 9.32
C ALA A 120 23.81 -29.18 10.78
N MET A 121 23.26 -28.37 11.70
CA MET A 121 23.64 -28.36 13.11
C MET A 121 23.62 -29.74 13.79
N PRO A 122 22.59 -30.59 13.60
CA PRO A 122 22.57 -31.92 14.21
C PRO A 122 23.71 -32.83 13.74
N MET A 123 24.29 -32.62 12.55
CA MET A 123 25.41 -33.44 12.05
C MET A 123 26.72 -33.15 12.80
N PHE A 124 26.83 -31.98 13.44
CA PHE A 124 27.97 -31.60 14.26
C PHE A 124 27.77 -32.04 15.72
N TYR A 125 27.61 -33.35 15.94
CA TYR A 125 27.40 -34.01 17.25
C TYR A 125 28.51 -33.79 18.32
N GLY A 126 29.49 -32.91 18.07
CA GLY A 126 30.61 -32.62 18.96
C GLY A 126 30.71 -31.15 19.41
N ILE A 127 29.70 -30.33 19.12
CA ILE A 127 29.68 -28.92 19.56
C ILE A 127 29.30 -28.87 21.05
N ASP A 128 30.02 -28.04 21.83
CA ASP A 128 29.71 -27.75 23.24
C ASP A 128 28.26 -27.25 23.38
N PRO A 129 27.49 -27.72 24.38
CA PRO A 129 26.12 -27.23 24.63
C PRO A 129 26.01 -25.70 24.66
N GLN A 130 26.98 -24.98 25.22
CA GLN A 130 26.96 -23.52 25.25
C GLN A 130 27.07 -22.91 23.85
N THR A 131 27.95 -23.47 23.01
CA THR A 131 28.10 -23.03 21.61
C THR A 131 26.86 -23.39 20.79
N SER A 132 26.24 -24.55 21.04
CA SER A 132 25.01 -24.96 20.35
C SER A 132 23.84 -24.00 20.64
N CYS A 133 23.67 -23.58 21.90
CA CYS A 133 22.65 -22.60 22.27
C CYS A 133 22.87 -21.26 21.58
N LEU A 134 24.11 -20.73 21.56
CA LEU A 134 24.43 -19.47 20.89
C LEU A 134 24.17 -19.52 19.39
N ILE A 135 24.48 -20.65 18.74
CA ILE A 135 24.22 -20.82 17.31
C ILE A 135 22.71 -20.88 17.04
N ILE A 136 21.95 -21.63 17.84
CA ILE A 136 20.49 -21.72 17.70
C ILE A 136 19.85 -20.34 17.92
N GLU A 137 20.24 -19.61 18.96
CA GLU A 137 19.77 -18.24 19.21
C GLU A 137 20.08 -17.33 18.01
N GLY A 138 21.32 -17.34 17.51
CA GLY A 138 21.73 -16.54 16.35
C GLY A 138 20.93 -16.88 15.08
N LEU A 139 20.66 -18.16 14.82
CA LEU A 139 19.86 -18.60 13.69
C LEU A 139 18.39 -18.14 13.83
N LEU A 140 17.81 -18.24 15.03
CA LEU A 140 16.45 -17.77 15.29
C LEU A 140 16.33 -16.25 15.15
N PHE A 141 17.30 -15.49 15.66
CA PHE A 141 17.32 -14.03 15.50
C PHE A 141 17.46 -13.62 14.03
N THR A 142 18.33 -14.31 13.28
CA THR A 142 18.54 -14.02 11.85
C THR A 142 17.28 -14.36 11.04
N TRP A 143 16.66 -15.51 11.30
CA TRP A 143 15.39 -15.93 10.70
C TRP A 143 14.27 -14.91 10.97
N TRP A 144 14.12 -14.51 12.23
CA TRP A 144 13.12 -13.51 12.64
C TRP A 144 13.29 -12.19 11.90
N MET A 145 14.52 -11.65 11.85
CA MET A 145 14.80 -10.40 11.15
C MET A 145 14.47 -10.49 9.65
N CYS A 146 14.76 -11.63 9.02
CA CYS A 146 14.43 -11.82 7.61
C CYS A 146 12.92 -11.98 7.36
N ALA A 147 12.19 -12.63 8.27
CA ALA A 147 10.73 -12.69 8.24
C ALA A 147 10.09 -11.30 8.40
N VAL A 148 10.64 -10.45 9.27
CA VAL A 148 10.21 -9.06 9.41
C VAL A 148 10.47 -8.27 8.13
N TYR A 149 11.66 -8.40 7.54
CA TYR A 149 12.00 -7.73 6.27
C TYR A 149 11.05 -8.15 5.13
N SER A 150 10.78 -9.45 5.00
CA SER A 150 9.82 -9.99 4.02
C SER A 150 8.38 -9.53 4.32
N GLY A 151 8.02 -9.40 5.61
CA GLY A 151 6.74 -8.83 6.04
C GLY A 151 6.59 -7.35 5.67
N VAL A 152 7.64 -6.54 5.84
CA VAL A 152 7.65 -5.13 5.39
C VAL A 152 7.51 -5.06 3.87
N PHE A 153 8.18 -5.94 3.14
CA PHE A 153 8.04 -6.05 1.69
C PHE A 153 6.59 -6.35 1.27
N ARG A 154 5.95 -7.32 1.93
CA ARG A 154 4.52 -7.63 1.72
C ARG A 154 3.62 -6.43 1.99
N GLN A 155 3.92 -5.65 3.03
CA GLN A 155 3.17 -4.42 3.28
C GLN A 155 3.38 -3.36 2.20
N THR A 156 4.59 -3.24 1.64
CA THR A 156 4.84 -2.36 0.49
C THR A 156 4.04 -2.81 -0.73
N LEU A 157 3.97 -4.11 -1.02
CA LEU A 157 3.10 -4.68 -2.05
C LEU A 157 1.63 -4.30 -1.82
N GLN A 158 1.14 -4.52 -0.59
CA GLN A 158 -0.25 -4.22 -0.24
C GLN A 158 -0.58 -2.73 -0.40
N ARG A 159 0.33 -1.84 -0.03
CA ARG A 159 0.15 -0.40 -0.24
C ARG A 159 0.19 -0.02 -1.71
N LYS A 160 1.09 -0.61 -2.50
CA LYS A 160 1.25 -0.32 -3.95
C LYS A 160 0.01 -0.71 -4.75
N TYR A 161 -0.62 -1.83 -4.40
CA TYR A 161 -1.78 -2.38 -5.12
C TYR A 161 -3.10 -2.27 -4.33
N HIS A 162 -3.15 -1.46 -3.27
CA HIS A 162 -4.37 -1.27 -2.46
C HIS A 162 -5.02 -2.58 -1.97
N LEU A 163 -4.19 -3.57 -1.64
CA LEU A 163 -4.64 -4.90 -1.24
C LEU A 163 -4.99 -4.96 0.24
N LYS A 164 -6.02 -5.73 0.56
CA LYS A 164 -6.47 -5.97 1.93
C LYS A 164 -5.38 -6.58 2.81
N ASN A 165 -5.31 -6.09 4.05
CA ASN A 165 -4.49 -6.69 5.10
C ASN A 165 -4.97 -8.13 5.39
N THR A 166 -4.05 -9.10 5.35
CA THR A 166 -4.31 -10.49 5.75
C THR A 166 -4.57 -10.56 7.26
N PRO A 167 -5.42 -11.48 7.74
CA PRO A 167 -5.73 -11.62 9.18
C PRO A 167 -4.54 -12.05 10.06
N CYS A 168 -3.43 -12.51 9.48
CA CYS A 168 -2.21 -12.84 10.20
C CYS A 168 -1.17 -11.73 10.00
N ASP A 169 -0.40 -11.43 11.06
CA ASP A 169 0.75 -10.53 10.98
C ASP A 169 1.66 -10.94 9.80
N PRO A 170 2.06 -10.02 8.91
CA PRO A 170 2.89 -10.32 7.74
C PRO A 170 4.13 -11.16 8.04
N CYS A 171 4.72 -11.00 9.23
CA CYS A 171 5.90 -11.75 9.67
C CYS A 171 5.57 -13.23 9.94
N MET A 172 4.38 -13.53 10.47
CA MET A 172 3.95 -14.90 10.77
C MET A 172 3.77 -15.74 9.50
N VAL A 173 3.28 -15.13 8.42
CA VAL A 173 3.07 -15.85 7.17
C VAL A 173 4.40 -16.25 6.54
N HIS A 174 5.39 -15.35 6.54
CA HIS A 174 6.74 -15.67 6.06
C HIS A 174 7.49 -16.65 6.99
N CYS A 175 7.20 -16.66 8.30
CA CYS A 175 7.79 -17.62 9.23
C CYS A 175 7.31 -19.07 8.99
N CYS A 176 6.00 -19.27 8.80
CA CYS A 176 5.41 -20.62 8.71
C CYS A 176 5.18 -21.09 7.27
N MET A 177 5.03 -20.16 6.34
CA MET A 177 4.60 -20.40 4.96
C MET A 177 5.40 -19.55 3.97
N HIS A 178 6.69 -19.37 4.25
CA HIS A 178 7.64 -18.57 3.47
C HIS A 178 7.44 -18.72 1.97
N TRP A 179 7.45 -19.97 1.51
CA TRP A 179 7.28 -20.28 0.12
C TRP A 179 5.97 -19.83 -0.51
N CYS A 180 4.89 -20.13 0.19
CA CYS A 180 3.55 -19.90 -0.28
C CYS A 180 3.29 -18.40 -0.37
N ALA A 181 3.83 -17.65 0.59
CA ALA A 181 3.82 -16.19 0.56
C ALA A 181 4.59 -15.65 -0.66
N LEU A 182 5.82 -16.11 -0.92
CA LEU A 182 6.61 -15.66 -2.07
C LEU A 182 5.91 -15.93 -3.41
N CYS A 183 5.33 -17.13 -3.56
CA CYS A 183 4.60 -17.49 -4.76
C CYS A 183 3.30 -16.67 -4.91
N GLN A 184 2.59 -16.41 -3.81
CA GLN A 184 1.39 -15.56 -3.83
C GLN A 184 1.76 -14.13 -4.27
N GLU A 185 2.75 -13.52 -3.63
CA GLU A 185 3.21 -12.16 -3.93
C GLU A 185 3.64 -12.03 -5.40
N HIS A 186 4.38 -13.01 -5.91
CA HIS A 186 4.80 -13.04 -7.31
C HIS A 186 3.63 -13.09 -8.29
N ARG A 187 2.66 -13.98 -8.04
CA ARG A 187 1.48 -14.13 -8.92
C ARG A 187 0.62 -12.86 -8.90
N GLU A 188 0.45 -12.25 -7.73
CA GLU A 188 -0.29 -10.99 -7.59
C GLU A 188 0.38 -9.91 -8.45
N MET A 189 1.69 -9.69 -8.30
CA MET A 189 2.42 -8.71 -9.12
C MET A 189 2.31 -8.97 -10.62
N LYS A 190 2.43 -10.23 -11.03
CA LYS A 190 2.34 -10.63 -12.44
C LYS A 190 0.95 -10.33 -13.02
N GLY A 191 -0.12 -10.52 -12.24
CA GLY A 191 -1.49 -10.15 -12.62
C GLY A 191 -1.62 -8.66 -12.89
N HIS A 192 -1.25 -7.82 -11.90
CA HIS A 192 -1.33 -6.36 -12.01
C HIS A 192 -0.45 -5.79 -13.14
N LEU A 193 0.72 -6.39 -13.40
CA LEU A 193 1.59 -5.97 -14.51
C LEU A 193 0.95 -6.28 -15.87
N SER A 194 0.29 -7.43 -16.00
CA SER A 194 -0.39 -7.84 -17.23
C SER A 194 -1.56 -6.90 -17.55
N ASP A 195 -2.36 -6.56 -16.55
CA ASP A 195 -3.48 -5.63 -16.69
C ASP A 195 -3.02 -4.24 -17.14
N ASN A 196 -1.89 -3.76 -16.60
CA ASN A 196 -1.32 -2.46 -16.98
C ASN A 196 -0.85 -2.42 -18.45
N ILE A 197 -0.25 -3.52 -18.92
CA ILE A 197 0.20 -3.66 -20.32
C ILE A 197 -1.00 -3.68 -21.26
N GLU A 198 -2.08 -4.39 -20.91
CA GLU A 198 -3.30 -4.44 -21.73
C GLU A 198 -3.97 -3.05 -21.84
N ILE A 199 -4.08 -2.30 -20.73
CA ILE A 199 -4.65 -0.95 -20.73
C ILE A 199 -3.82 0.00 -21.62
N SER A 200 -2.48 -0.07 -21.53
CA SER A 200 -1.59 0.78 -22.33
C SER A 200 -1.66 0.49 -23.83
N ALA A 201 -1.98 -0.75 -24.21
CA ALA A 201 -2.12 -1.14 -25.61
C ALA A 201 -3.47 -0.74 -26.25
N ILE A 202 -4.51 -0.45 -25.44
CA ILE A 202 -5.90 -0.23 -25.89
C ILE A 202 -6.28 1.26 -26.00
N VAL A 203 -5.38 2.19 -25.67
CA VAL A 203 -5.63 3.63 -25.92
C VAL A 203 -5.46 3.95 -27.40
N ASN A 204 -6.50 3.69 -28.19
CA ASN A 204 -6.57 4.14 -29.58
C ASN A 204 -6.70 5.68 -29.57
N PRO A 205 -5.83 6.45 -30.24
CA PRO A 205 -5.90 7.90 -30.25
C PRO A 205 -7.29 8.36 -30.75
N PRO A 206 -7.91 9.37 -30.10
CA PRO A 206 -9.19 9.88 -30.57
C PRO A 206 -9.04 10.36 -32.02
N ALA A 207 -10.01 10.01 -32.86
CA ALA A 207 -10.02 10.40 -34.26
C ALA A 207 -9.85 11.92 -34.36
N MET A 208 -8.97 12.39 -35.25
CA MET A 208 -8.74 13.83 -35.45
C MET A 208 -10.08 14.52 -35.74
N GLN A 209 -10.54 15.31 -34.78
CA GLN A 209 -11.80 16.01 -34.92
C GLN A 209 -11.54 17.24 -35.80
N GLU A 210 -11.83 17.11 -37.09
CA GLU A 210 -11.78 18.25 -38.01
C GLU A 210 -12.89 19.23 -37.66
N MET A 211 -12.50 20.42 -37.21
CA MET A 211 -13.38 21.57 -37.06
C MET A 211 -13.77 22.07 -38.46
N SER A 212 -14.99 21.76 -38.90
CA SER A 212 -15.61 22.43 -40.04
C SER A 212 -16.34 23.69 -39.54
N MET A 213 -15.78 24.86 -39.81
CA MET A 213 -16.43 26.15 -39.56
C MET A 213 -17.33 26.52 -40.75
N ASN A 214 -18.60 26.08 -40.78
CA ASN A 214 -19.53 26.56 -41.80
C ASN A 214 -20.97 26.88 -41.34
N ASP A 215 -21.37 26.66 -40.09
CA ASP A 215 -22.77 26.87 -39.66
C ASP A 215 -23.06 28.20 -38.92
N ALA A 216 -22.40 29.30 -39.32
CA ALA A 216 -22.62 30.61 -38.71
C ALA A 216 -23.08 31.70 -39.69
N ARG A 217 -23.92 31.37 -40.69
CA ARG A 217 -24.45 32.37 -41.65
C ARG A 217 -25.96 32.43 -41.87
N ASP A 218 -26.79 31.59 -41.24
CA ASP A 218 -28.23 31.58 -41.52
C ASP A 218 -29.15 32.13 -40.41
N ALA A 219 -28.63 32.84 -39.41
CA ALA A 219 -29.45 33.33 -38.30
C ALA A 219 -29.58 34.86 -38.16
N THR A 220 -29.16 35.68 -39.14
CA THR A 220 -29.30 37.15 -38.99
C THR A 220 -29.42 37.90 -40.31
N SER A 221 -30.55 37.75 -41.03
CA SER A 221 -30.95 38.71 -42.08
C SER A 221 -32.45 38.65 -42.41
N SER A 222 -33.32 38.44 -41.43
CA SER A 222 -34.78 38.56 -41.62
C SER A 222 -35.42 39.38 -40.52
N GLU A 223 -34.98 40.62 -40.37
CA GLU A 223 -35.71 41.66 -39.65
C GLU A 223 -35.07 43.01 -39.96
N ASN A 224 -35.45 43.60 -41.10
CA ASN A 224 -35.63 45.06 -41.30
C ASN A 224 -35.75 45.39 -42.79
N SER A 225 -36.99 45.67 -43.21
CA SER A 225 -37.38 46.55 -44.34
C SER A 225 -38.67 46.05 -45.01
N ALA A 226 -39.81 46.18 -44.33
CA ALA A 226 -41.13 46.11 -44.96
C ALA A 226 -41.92 47.39 -44.66
N GLN A 227 -41.43 48.52 -45.19
CA GLN A 227 -42.22 49.74 -45.38
C GLN A 227 -41.64 50.52 -46.56
N THR A 228 -42.07 50.25 -47.80
CA THR A 228 -42.30 51.29 -48.84
C THR A 228 -43.11 50.73 -50.02
N HIS A 229 -44.33 51.28 -50.19
CA HIS A 229 -45.10 51.53 -51.43
C HIS A 229 -45.68 50.43 -52.35
N GLN A 230 -47.02 50.44 -52.39
CA GLN A 230 -47.88 50.25 -53.57
C GLN A 230 -47.56 51.26 -54.69
N GLN A 231 -47.50 50.80 -55.95
CA GLN A 231 -48.28 51.29 -57.12
C GLN A 231 -47.71 50.70 -58.43
N GLY A 232 -48.58 50.12 -59.26
CA GLY A 232 -48.30 49.57 -60.58
C GLY A 232 -49.31 48.52 -60.98
#